data_AF-A0A352N787-F1
#
_entry.id   AF-A0A352N787-F1
#
_cell.length_a   1.000
_cell.length_b   1.000
_cell.length_c   1.000
_cell.angle_alpha   90.00
_cell.angle_beta   90.00
_cell.angle_gamma   90.00
#
_symmetry.space_group_name_H-M   'P 1'
#
loop_
_entity.id
_entity.type
_entity.pdbx_description
1 polymer ?
#
loop_
_entity_poly.entity_id
_entity_poly.type
_entity_poly.pdbx_seq_one_letter_code
_entity_poly.pdbx_strand_id
1 'polypeptide(L)' 'MGMKSENMYLDTETLPIELSSIERKTIPIVCPWCNRIVKVAKWAVTRGDKIAPTHGICEKCLRLVLEK' A
#
# COMPACT_ATOMS: atom_id res chain seq x y z
N MET A 1 -25.33 -3.83 55.60
CA MET A 1 -23.91 -3.91 55.17
C MET A 1 -23.93 -3.97 53.64
N GLY A 2 -23.98 -2.80 52.99
CA GLY A 2 -24.16 -2.70 51.54
C GLY A 2 -22.82 -2.60 50.83
N MET A 3 -22.46 -3.62 50.07
CA MET A 3 -21.28 -3.61 49.19
C MET A 3 -21.55 -2.67 48.02
N LYS A 4 -20.80 -1.57 47.92
CA LYS A 4 -20.76 -0.73 46.71
C LYS A 4 -19.72 -1.32 45.77
N SER A 5 -20.15 -1.88 44.66
CA SER A 5 -19.27 -2.27 43.55
C SER A 5 -18.92 -1.02 42.75
N GLU A 6 -17.70 -0.52 42.91
CA GLU A 6 -17.16 0.55 42.07
C GLU A 6 -16.74 -0.05 40.72
N ASN A 7 -17.50 0.25 39.66
CA ASN A 7 -17.11 -0.03 38.29
C ASN A 7 -16.00 0.93 37.88
N MET A 8 -14.76 0.44 37.88
CA MET A 8 -13.59 1.13 37.34
C MET A 8 -13.71 1.19 35.82
N TYR A 9 -14.31 2.25 35.30
CA TYR A 9 -14.23 2.57 33.87
C TYR A 9 -12.78 2.95 33.56
N LEU A 10 -12.12 2.14 32.75
CA LEU A 10 -10.81 2.44 32.21
C LEU A 10 -10.99 3.54 31.16
N ASP A 11 -10.78 4.79 31.54
CA ASP A 11 -10.79 5.93 30.62
C ASP A 11 -9.63 5.76 29.62
N THR A 12 -9.94 5.27 28.42
CA THR A 12 -8.97 5.21 27.34
C THR A 12 -8.88 6.57 26.67
N GLU A 13 -7.73 7.22 26.81
CA GLU A 13 -7.45 8.46 26.10
C GLU A 13 -7.27 8.16 24.60
N THR A 14 -7.99 8.90 23.77
CA THR A 14 -7.88 8.80 22.31
C THR A 14 -6.94 9.90 21.82
N LEU A 15 -5.78 9.51 21.28
CA LEU A 15 -4.85 10.47 20.68
C LEU A 15 -5.24 10.72 19.21
N PRO A 16 -5.50 11.98 18.81
CA PRO A 16 -5.72 12.30 17.40
C PRO A 16 -4.40 12.14 16.64
N ILE A 17 -4.38 11.18 15.72
CA ILE A 17 -3.27 11.04 14.77
C ILE A 17 -3.57 11.95 13.59
N GLU A 18 -2.74 12.98 13.40
CA GLU A 18 -2.74 13.82 12.20
C GLU A 18 -2.35 12.94 10.99
N LEU A 19 -3.36 12.52 10.22
CA LEU A 19 -3.18 11.65 9.08
C LEU A 19 -2.89 12.53 7.85
N SER A 20 -1.64 12.50 7.38
CA SER A 20 -1.24 13.15 6.13
C SER A 20 -2.21 12.80 4.99
N SER A 21 -2.61 13.82 4.23
CA SER A 21 -3.43 13.66 3.02
C SER A 21 -2.69 12.91 1.91
N ILE A 22 -1.35 12.80 2.01
CA ILE A 22 -0.50 12.09 1.06
C ILE A 22 0.11 10.86 1.74
N GLU A 23 -0.11 9.69 1.15
CA GLU A 23 0.52 8.43 1.54
C GLU A 23 1.52 7.96 0.47
N ARG A 24 2.60 7.27 0.89
CA ARG A 24 3.57 6.69 -0.04
C ARG A 24 3.27 5.21 -0.24
N LYS A 25 2.92 4.82 -1.47
CA LYS A 25 2.68 3.41 -1.84
C LYS A 25 3.82 2.86 -2.68
N THR A 26 4.11 1.57 -2.49
CA THR A 26 5.00 0.80 -3.35
C THR A 26 4.16 0.06 -4.37
N ILE A 27 4.31 0.41 -5.64
CA ILE A 27 3.54 -0.16 -6.76
C ILE A 27 4.44 -1.11 -7.54
N PRO A 28 4.07 -2.39 -7.71
CA PRO A 28 4.80 -3.30 -8.58
C PRO A 28 4.58 -2.93 -10.04
N ILE A 29 5.64 -3.05 -10.84
CA ILE A 29 5.57 -2.93 -12.29
C ILE A 29 5.64 -4.33 -12.86
N VAL A 30 4.60 -4.71 -13.61
CA VAL A 30 4.40 -6.09 -14.11
C VAL A 30 4.60 -6.12 -15.62
N CYS A 31 5.31 -7.13 -16.11
CA CYS A 31 5.41 -7.39 -17.53
C CYS A 31 4.14 -8.09 -18.02
N PRO A 32 3.34 -7.48 -18.93
CA PRO A 32 2.09 -8.07 -19.40
C PRO A 32 2.31 -9.31 -20.28
N TRP A 33 3.52 -9.54 -20.81
CA TRP A 33 3.80 -10.69 -21.68
C TRP A 33 4.15 -11.97 -20.91
N CYS A 34 4.68 -11.85 -19.69
CA CYS A 34 5.09 -13.02 -18.90
C CYS A 34 4.62 -12.97 -17.44
N ASN A 35 3.81 -11.98 -17.06
CA ASN A 35 3.25 -11.76 -15.73
C ASN A 35 4.27 -11.72 -14.58
N ARG A 36 5.53 -11.39 -14.88
CA ARG A 36 6.59 -11.21 -13.86
C ARG A 36 6.69 -9.77 -13.40
N ILE A 37 6.94 -9.57 -12.11
CA ILE A 37 7.29 -8.26 -11.56
C ILE A 37 8.69 -7.90 -12.06
N VAL A 38 8.85 -6.72 -12.64
CA VAL A 38 10.10 -6.25 -13.24
C VAL A 38 10.80 -5.18 -12.40
N LYS A 39 10.02 -4.36 -11.69
CA LYS A 39 10.53 -3.34 -10.76
C LYS A 39 9.43 -2.97 -9.77
N VAL A 40 9.81 -2.25 -8.71
CA VAL A 40 8.88 -1.61 -7.79
C VAL A 40 9.10 -0.10 -7.84
N ALA A 41 8.02 0.67 -7.85
CA ALA A 41 8.06 2.13 -7.86
C ALA A 41 7.39 2.69 -6.60
N LYS A 42 7.99 3.73 -6.00
CA LYS A 42 7.40 4.43 -4.85
C LYS A 42 6.65 5.65 -5.35
N TRP A 43 5.34 5.70 -5.12
CA TRP A 43 4.47 6.77 -5.58
C TRP A 43 3.83 7.47 -4.38
N ALA A 44 3.77 8.80 -4.43
CA ALA A 44 2.97 9.59 -3.51
C ALA A 44 1.54 9.62 -4.07
N VAL A 45 0.57 9.16 -3.27
CA VAL A 45 -0.84 9.13 -3.66
C VAL A 45 -1.67 9.80 -2.58
N THR A 46 -2.79 10.40 -2.96
CA THR A 46 -3.75 10.93 -2.00
C THR A 46 -4.33 9.78 -1.20
N ARG A 47 -4.47 9.99 0.11
CA ARG A 47 -5.02 8.99 1.02
C ARG A 47 -6.46 8.64 0.63
N GLY A 48 -6.71 7.34 0.44
CA GLY A 48 -8.02 6.82 0.03
C GLY A 48 -8.17 6.63 -1.48
N ASP A 49 -7.23 7.12 -2.28
CA ASP A 49 -7.26 6.90 -3.72
C ASP A 49 -6.83 5.47 -4.08
N LYS A 50 -7.51 4.95 -5.11
CA LYS A 50 -7.19 3.66 -5.71
C LYS A 50 -6.02 3.84 -6.67
N ILE A 51 -5.05 2.94 -6.58
CA ILE A 51 -3.94 2.84 -7.52
C ILE A 51 -4.02 1.52 -8.28
N ALA A 52 -3.67 1.55 -9.56
CA ALA A 52 -3.56 0.34 -10.37
C ALA A 52 -2.09 -0.12 -10.45
N PRO A 53 -1.82 -1.42 -10.64
CA PRO A 53 -0.50 -1.90 -11.01
C PRO A 53 -0.04 -1.23 -12.31
N THR A 54 1.22 -0.81 -12.34
CA THR A 54 1.82 -0.27 -13.56
C THR A 54 2.37 -1.40 -14.42
N HIS A 55 2.36 -1.23 -15.74
CA HIS A 55 2.86 -2.23 -16.67
C HIS A 55 4.16 -1.78 -17.36
N GLY A 56 5.04 -2.74 -17.67
CA GLY A 56 6.28 -2.47 -18.42
C GLY A 56 6.94 -3.77 -18.91
N ILE A 57 7.34 -3.80 -20.18
CA ILE A 57 7.95 -5.00 -20.80
C ILE A 57 9.28 -5.32 -20.11
N CYS A 58 9.48 -6.58 -19.73
CA CYS A 58 10.73 -7.02 -19.12
C CYS A 58 11.83 -7.17 -20.16
N GLU A 59 13.08 -7.01 -19.74
CA GLU A 59 14.25 -7.14 -20.62
C GLU A 59 14.29 -8.50 -21.34
N LYS A 60 13.94 -9.59 -20.64
CA LYS A 60 13.86 -10.93 -21.24
C LYS A 60 12.87 -10.98 -22.41
N CYS A 61 11.68 -10.42 -22.21
CA CYS A 61 10.64 -10.37 -23.25
C CYS A 61 11.05 -9.46 -24.41
N LEU A 62 11.73 -8.36 -24.12
CA LEU A 62 12.23 -7.44 -25.14
C LEU A 62 13.31 -8.11 -26.01
N ARG A 63 14.26 -8.86 -25.41
CA ARG A 63 15.29 -9.58 -26.18
C ARG A 63 14.69 -10.61 -27.15
N LEU A 64 13.66 -11.35 -26.72
CA LEU A 64 13.00 -12.36 -27.56
C LEU A 64 12.39 -11.82 -28.87
N VAL A 65 12.08 -10.51 -28.91
CA VAL A 65 11.52 -9.87 -30.12
C VAL A 65 12.57 -9.09 -30.91
N LEU A 66 13.69 -8.69 -30.29
CA LEU A 66 14.78 -7.99 -30.96
C LEU A 66 15.81 -8.92 -31.61
N GLU A 67 15.88 -10.18 -31.16
CA GLU A 67 16.76 -11.22 -31.72
C GLU A 67 16.11 -11.99 -32.89
N LYS A 68 15.03 -11.46 -33.47
CA LYS A 68 14.34 -11.99 -34.66
C LYS A 68 14.57 -11.09 -35.85
#